data_AF-A0A352DWL3-F1
#
_entry.id   AF-A0A352DWL3-F1
#
_cell.length_a   1.000
_cell.length_b   1.000
_cell.length_c   1.000
_cell.angle_alpha   90.00
_cell.angle_beta   90.00
_cell.angle_gamma   90.00
#
_symmetry.space_group_name_H-M   'P 1'
#
loop_
_entity.id
_entity.type
_entity.pdbx_description
1 polymer ?
#
loop_
_entity_poly.entity_id
_entity_poly.type
_entity_poly.pdbx_seq_one_letter_code
_entity_poly.pdbx_strand_id
1 'polypeptide(L)'
;QVLAMLLRRQGAMREAGIAHRPSLVVVPKSLVFNWIDEARRFAPALRVLNHTGNTRSVEAGELAEHDIVVTTYGTLRRDVLAQRAMEFDYVVLDEAQ
;
A
#
# COMPACT_ATOMS: atom_id res chain seq x y z
N GLN A 1 7.94 4.36 11.95
CA GLN A 1 9.14 3.60 11.51
C GLN A 1 8.94 2.93 10.14
N VAL A 2 7.79 2.30 9.87
CA VAL A 2 7.46 1.68 8.57
C VAL A 2 7.61 2.63 7.38
N LEU A 3 7.05 3.84 7.44
CA LEU A 3 7.15 4.82 6.34
C LEU A 3 8.59 5.16 5.94
N ALA A 4 9.49 5.30 6.92
CA ALA A 4 10.90 5.56 6.65
C ALA A 4 11.62 4.36 6.01
N MET A 5 11.22 3.14 6.38
CA MET A 5 11.71 1.91 5.74
C MET A 5 11.25 1.86 4.27
N LEU A 6 9.96 2.08 4.02
CA LEU A 6 9.39 2.07 2.67
C LEU A 6 10.00 3.14 1.77
N LEU A 7 10.24 4.34 2.29
CA LEU A 7 10.89 5.41 1.55
C LEU A 7 12.32 5.04 1.13
N ARG A 8 13.13 4.50 2.05
CA ARG A 8 14.49 4.05 1.73
C ARG A 8 14.50 2.89 0.74
N ARG A 9 13.58 1.94 0.90
CA ARG A 9 13.40 0.79 0.05
C ARG A 9 13.09 1.18 -1.40
N GLN A 10 12.17 2.14 -1.59
CA GLN A 10 11.78 2.64 -2.90
C GLN A 10 12.95 3.35 -3.59
N GLY A 11 13.72 4.17 -2.87
CA GLY A 11 14.94 4.81 -3.40
C GLY A 11 15.94 3.78 -3.92
N ALA A 12 16.27 2.77 -3.09
CA ALA A 12 17.20 1.71 -3.47
C ALA A 12 16.76 0.90 -4.70
N MET A 13 15.45 0.63 -4.84
CA MET A 13 14.94 -0.12 -6.00
C MET A 13 14.96 0.68 -7.30
N ARG A 14 14.72 2.00 -7.21
CA ARG A 14 14.89 2.89 -8.35
C ARG A 14 16.35 2.96 -8.80
N GLU A 15 17.28 3.09 -7.85
CA GLU A 15 18.73 3.12 -8.13
C GLU A 15 19.23 1.81 -8.75
N ALA A 16 18.72 0.66 -8.29
CA ALA A 16 19.07 -0.66 -8.82
C ALA A 16 18.39 -1.00 -10.16
N GLY A 17 17.49 -0.15 -10.68
CA GLY A 17 16.73 -0.41 -11.90
C GLY A 17 15.76 -1.59 -11.79
N ILE A 18 15.37 -1.96 -10.57
CA ILE A 18 14.45 -3.08 -10.31
C ILE A 18 13.01 -2.59 -10.52
N ALA A 19 12.19 -3.42 -11.18
CA ALA A 19 10.80 -3.11 -11.44
C ALA A 19 10.04 -2.77 -10.15
N HIS A 20 9.27 -1.68 -10.20
CA HIS A 20 8.49 -1.18 -9.07
C HIS A 20 7.36 -2.13 -8.69
N ARG A 21 7.20 -2.39 -7.39
CA ARG A 21 6.09 -3.16 -6.82
C ARG A 21 5.51 -2.39 -5.64
N PRO A 22 4.17 -2.28 -5.52
CA PRO A 22 3.56 -1.58 -4.41
C PRO A 22 3.79 -2.33 -3.09
N SER A 23 3.77 -1.60 -1.98
CA SER A 23 3.64 -2.19 -0.64
C SER A 23 2.18 -2.17 -0.20
N LEU A 24 1.67 -3.29 0.30
CA LEU A 24 0.33 -3.42 0.85
C LEU A 24 0.34 -3.12 2.34
N VAL A 25 -0.53 -2.23 2.79
CA VAL A 25 -0.72 -1.91 4.21
C VAL A 25 -2.16 -2.24 4.57
N VAL A 26 -2.34 -3.15 5.52
CA VAL A 26 -3.65 -3.60 5.99
C VAL A 26 -3.88 -3.03 7.38
N VAL A 27 -4.90 -2.18 7.52
CA VAL A 27 -5.23 -1.49 8.76
C VAL A 27 -6.72 -1.64 9.12
N PRO A 28 -7.11 -1.46 10.40
CA PRO A 28 -8.50 -1.24 10.77
C PRO A 28 -9.12 -0.07 9.99
N LYS A 29 -10.42 -0.16 9.68
CA LYS A 29 -11.12 0.88 8.90
C LYS A 29 -10.99 2.28 9.50
N SER A 30 -10.96 2.38 10.83
CA SER A 30 -10.79 3.64 11.57
C SER A 30 -9.41 4.29 11.37
N LEU A 31 -8.38 3.52 11.02
CA LEU A 31 -7.00 3.99 10.89
C LEU A 31 -6.59 4.35 9.47
N VAL A 32 -7.42 4.05 8.46
CA VAL A 32 -7.11 4.32 7.04
C VAL A 32 -6.73 5.78 6.80
N PHE A 33 -7.54 6.73 7.28
CA PHE A 33 -7.27 8.16 7.07
C PHE A 33 -6.06 8.64 7.84
N ASN A 34 -5.89 8.20 9.08
CA ASN A 34 -4.71 8.54 9.88
C ASN A 34 -3.42 8.08 9.18
N TRP A 35 -3.41 6.86 8.65
CA TRP A 35 -2.24 6.31 7.95
C TRP A 35 -1.90 7.11 6.70
N ILE A 36 -2.92 7.49 5.91
CA ILE A 36 -2.72 8.33 4.71
C ILE A 36 -2.18 9.71 5.09
N ASP A 37 -2.71 10.33 6.15
CA ASP A 37 -2.25 11.65 6.60
C ASP A 37 -0.82 11.61 7.16
N GLU A 38 -0.47 10.56 7.90
CA GLU A 38 0.92 10.32 8.33
C GLU A 38 1.85 10.12 7.13
N ALA A 39 1.45 9.33 6.14
CA ALA A 39 2.25 9.13 4.93
C ALA A 39 2.47 10.44 4.17
N ARG A 40 1.42 11.26 4.02
CA ARG A 40 1.53 12.60 3.42
C ARG A 40 2.46 13.52 4.20
N ARG A 41 2.41 13.48 5.53
CA ARG A 41 3.23 14.33 6.40
C ARG A 41 4.69 13.92 6.42
N PHE A 42 4.97 12.62 6.52
CA PHE A 42 6.32 12.11 6.80
C PHE A 42 7.03 11.51 5.58
N ALA A 43 6.28 11.13 4.54
CA ALA A 43 6.81 10.55 3.31
C ALA A 43 6.06 11.09 2.06
N PRO A 44 6.02 12.41 1.83
CA PRO A 44 5.24 13.03 0.76
C PRO A 44 5.64 12.60 -0.66
N ALA A 45 6.83 12.00 -0.83
CA ALA A 45 7.30 11.45 -2.09
C ALA A 45 6.66 10.10 -2.46
N LEU A 46 5.98 9.44 -1.53
CA LEU A 46 5.30 8.17 -1.76
C LEU A 46 3.87 8.42 -2.24
N ARG A 47 3.49 7.80 -3.36
CA ARG A 47 2.13 7.78 -3.88
C ARG A 47 1.32 6.75 -3.11
N VAL A 48 0.35 7.23 -2.34
CA VAL A 48 -0.48 6.39 -1.46
C VAL A 48 -1.89 6.28 -2.02
N LEU A 49 -2.32 5.05 -2.29
CA LEU A 49 -3.68 4.72 -2.71
C LEU A 49 -4.54 4.34 -1.50
N ASN A 50 -5.71 4.96 -1.37
CA ASN A 50 -6.75 4.47 -0.50
C ASN A 50 -7.57 3.38 -1.23
N HIS A 51 -7.20 2.12 -1.03
CA HIS A 51 -7.92 0.98 -1.59
C HIS A 51 -8.99 0.51 -0.60
N THR A 52 -9.94 1.40 -0.32
CA THR A 52 -11.14 1.12 0.48
C THR A 52 -12.38 1.73 -0.16
N GLY A 53 -13.57 1.21 0.18
CA GLY A 53 -14.85 1.73 -0.34
C GLY A 53 -15.29 1.12 -1.68
N ASN A 54 -16.45 1.52 -2.17
CA ASN A 54 -17.15 0.83 -3.27
C ASN A 54 -16.64 1.19 -4.68
N THR A 55 -15.93 2.31 -4.84
CA THR A 55 -15.41 2.79 -6.13
C THR A 55 -13.93 2.44 -6.34
N ARG A 56 -13.38 1.53 -5.53
CA ARG A 56 -11.96 1.13 -5.63
C ARG A 56 -11.74 0.26 -6.87
N SER A 57 -10.69 0.55 -7.60
CA SER A 57 -10.22 -0.29 -8.70
C SER A 57 -9.50 -1.52 -8.16
N VAL A 58 -9.74 -2.67 -8.79
CA VAL A 58 -9.05 -3.94 -8.52
C VAL A 58 -8.05 -4.27 -9.64
N GLU A 59 -7.85 -3.36 -10.59
CA GLU A 59 -6.94 -3.57 -11.70
C GLU A 59 -5.49 -3.48 -11.23
N ALA A 60 -4.71 -4.54 -11.50
CA ALA A 60 -3.33 -4.61 -11.06
C ALA A 60 -2.44 -3.51 -11.64
N GLY A 61 -2.75 -3.02 -12.85
CA GLY A 61 -2.03 -1.91 -13.48
C GLY A 61 -2.11 -0.63 -12.64
N GLU A 62 -3.31 -0.23 -12.25
CA GLU A 62 -3.53 0.97 -11.42
C GLU A 62 -2.90 0.83 -10.03
N LEU A 63 -2.98 -0.35 -9.43
CA LEU A 63 -2.36 -0.64 -8.14
C LEU A 63 -0.83 -0.56 -8.22
N ALA A 64 -0.23 -0.98 -9.34
CA ALA A 64 1.20 -0.89 -9.60
C ALA A 64 1.71 0.56 -9.83
N GLU A 65 0.82 1.51 -10.15
CA GLU A 65 1.20 2.93 -10.26
C GLU A 65 1.43 3.58 -8.89
N HIS A 66 1.12 2.90 -7.80
CA HIS A 66 1.25 3.45 -6.45
C HIS A 66 2.43 2.84 -5.70
N ASP A 67 2.99 3.58 -4.77
CA ASP A 67 4.08 3.09 -3.92
C ASP A 67 3.51 2.33 -2.72
N ILE A 68 2.35 2.78 -2.21
CA ILE A 68 1.65 2.16 -1.09
C ILE A 68 0.17 2.01 -1.39
N VAL A 69 -0.38 0.84 -1.10
CA VAL A 69 -1.81 0.55 -1.16
C VAL A 69 -2.31 0.33 0.27
N VAL A 70 -3.14 1.24 0.77
CA VAL A 70 -3.77 1.12 2.09
C VAL A 70 -5.12 0.46 1.94
N THR A 71 -5.34 -0.64 2.66
CA THR A 71 -6.59 -1.39 2.65
C THR A 71 -7.01 -1.83 4.05
N THR A 72 -8.15 -2.50 4.15
CA THR A 72 -8.63 -3.10 5.40
C THR A 72 -8.74 -4.60 5.25
N TYR A 73 -8.73 -5.34 6.37
CA TYR A 73 -8.97 -6.80 6.36
C TYR A 73 -10.29 -7.18 5.66
N GLY A 74 -11.34 -6.35 5.82
CA GLY A 74 -12.62 -6.56 5.14
C GLY A 74 -12.51 -6.43 3.63
N THR A 75 -11.77 -5.43 3.15
CA THR A 75 -11.51 -5.22 1.72
C THR A 75 -10.60 -6.30 1.15
N LEU A 76 -9.47 -6.58 1.81
CA LEU A 76 -8.53 -7.63 1.43
C LEU A 76 -9.22 -8.98 1.25
N ARG A 77 -10.10 -9.36 2.19
CA ARG A 77 -10.84 -10.61 2.11
C ARG A 77 -11.81 -10.63 0.92
N ARG A 78 -12.45 -9.50 0.61
CA ARG A 78 -13.39 -9.39 -0.50
C ARG A 78 -12.68 -9.50 -1.85
N ASP A 79 -11.48 -8.94 -1.97
CA ASP A 79 -10.75 -8.83 -3.25
C ASP A 79 -9.58 -9.82 -3.37
N VAL A 80 -9.55 -10.84 -2.51
CA VAL A 80 -8.43 -11.78 -2.38
C VAL A 80 -8.03 -12.43 -3.71
N LEU A 81 -8.97 -12.66 -4.62
CA LEU A 81 -8.68 -13.25 -5.93
C LEU A 81 -7.91 -12.29 -6.85
N ALA A 82 -8.29 -11.00 -6.87
CA ALA A 82 -7.58 -9.98 -7.65
C ALA A 82 -6.20 -9.69 -7.03
N GLN A 83 -6.12 -9.65 -5.70
CA GLN A 83 -4.86 -9.36 -5.01
C GLN A 83 -3.85 -10.51 -5.06
N ARG A 84 -4.30 -11.77 -5.18
CA ARG A 84 -3.42 -12.93 -5.37
C ARG A 84 -2.66 -12.92 -6.71
N ALA A 85 -3.18 -12.22 -7.71
CA ALA A 85 -2.54 -12.10 -9.02
C ALA A 85 -1.41 -11.05 -9.04
N MET A 86 -1.16 -10.36 -7.92
CA MET A 86 -0.21 -9.26 -7.84
C MET A 86 0.91 -9.56 -6.84
N GLU A 87 2.12 -9.18 -7.20
CA GLU A 87 3.28 -9.25 -6.30
C GLU A 87 3.47 -7.92 -5.59
N PHE A 88 3.43 -7.94 -4.26
CA PHE A 88 3.75 -6.80 -3.41
C PHE A 88 5.20 -6.88 -2.94
N ASP A 89 5.86 -5.72 -2.76
CA ASP A 89 7.20 -5.67 -2.19
C ASP A 89 7.19 -5.97 -0.69
N TYR A 90 6.21 -5.41 0.02
CA TYR A 90 5.95 -5.68 1.43
C TYR A 90 4.46 -5.81 1.70
N VAL A 91 4.14 -6.59 2.73
CA VAL A 91 2.83 -6.58 3.38
C VAL A 91 3.02 -6.17 4.83
N VAL A 92 2.39 -5.07 5.22
CA VAL A 92 2.39 -4.54 6.58
C VAL A 92 1.00 -4.74 7.16
N LEU A 93 0.94 -5.42 8.31
CA LEU A 93 -0.29 -5.67 9.04
C LEU A 93 -0.25 -4.82 10.31
N ASP A 94 -1.14 -3.83 10.39
CA ASP A 94 -1.27 -2.98 11.57
C ASP A 94 -2.44 -3.47 12.44
N GLU A 95 -2.25 -3.42 13.76
CA GLU A 95 -3.23 -3.88 14.77
C GLU A 95 -3.77 -5.30 14.50
N ALA A 96 -2.90 -6.22 14.06
CA ALA A 96 -3.21 -7.65 13.98
C ALA A 96 -3.27 -8.25 15.40
N GLN A 97 -4.44 -8.16 16.04
CA GLN A 97 -4.76 -8.88 17.28
C GLN A 97 -5.43 -10.22 17.00
#